data_AF-A0A4R7S6B1-F1
#
_entry.id   AF-A0A4R7S6B1-F1
#
_cell.length_a   1.000
_cell.length_b   1.000
_cell.length_c   1.000
_cell.angle_alpha   90.00
_cell.angle_beta   90.00
_cell.angle_gamma   90.00
#
_symmetry.space_group_name_H-M   'P 1'
#
loop_
_entity.id
_entity.type
_entity.pdbx_description
1 polymer ?
#
loop_
_entity_poly.entity_id
_entity_poly.type
_entity_poly.pdbx_seq_one_letter_code
_entity_poly.pdbx_strand_id
1 'polypeptide(L)'
;MRTTLLLDEELIAKAGRLTGITEKTKLVHMGLEALITRESSRRLAALGGSMPELSVPPRTRPTEERLDLAHLTFKAAEDPKPYGTR
;
A
#
# COMPACT_ATOMS: atom_id res chain seq x y z
N MET A 1 -9.28 5.83 -20.02
CA MET A 1 -10.54 5.99 -20.79
C MET A 1 -10.81 7.48 -20.96
N ARG A 2 -11.34 7.93 -22.10
CA ARG A 2 -11.78 9.33 -22.29
C ARG A 2 -13.30 9.39 -22.15
N THR A 3 -13.79 10.19 -21.22
CA THR A 3 -15.21 10.38 -20.92
C THR A 3 -15.52 11.87 -20.76
N THR A 4 -16.76 12.24 -21.02
CA THR A 4 -17.28 13.58 -20.74
C THR A 4 -18.13 13.50 -19.48
N LEU A 5 -17.84 14.34 -18.49
CA LEU A 5 -18.55 14.39 -17.21
C LEU A 5 -19.07 15.81 -16.98
N LEU A 6 -20.29 15.94 -16.49
CA LEU A 6 -20.83 17.20 -16.00
C LEU A 6 -20.41 17.35 -14.54
N LEU A 7 -19.60 18.38 -14.26
CA LEU A 7 -19.03 18.65 -12.94
C LEU A 7 -19.23 20.12 -12.59
N ASP A 8 -19.34 20.40 -11.30
CA ASP A 8 -19.38 21.76 -10.78
C ASP A 8 -18.01 22.45 -10.94
N GLU A 9 -17.99 23.56 -11.68
CA GLU A 9 -16.78 24.32 -11.95
C GLU A 9 -16.22 25.00 -10.71
N GLU A 10 -17.07 25.43 -9.78
CA GLU A 10 -16.63 26.06 -8.54
C GLU A 10 -15.87 25.06 -7.66
N LEU A 11 -16.34 23.81 -7.63
CA LEU A 11 -15.70 22.72 -6.90
C LEU A 11 -14.32 22.39 -7.48
N ILE A 12 -14.20 22.29 -8.81
CA ILE A 12 -12.93 22.07 -9.50
C ILE A 12 -11.98 23.24 -9.26
N ALA A 13 -12.46 24.48 -9.36
CA ALA A 13 -11.66 25.67 -9.13
C ALA A 13 -11.16 25.74 -7.67
N LYS A 14 -12.01 25.41 -6.70
CA LYS A 14 -11.63 25.34 -5.29
C LYS A 14 -10.59 24.25 -5.05
N ALA A 15 -10.78 23.06 -5.59
CA ALA A 15 -9.83 21.96 -5.48
C ALA A 15 -8.48 22.33 -6.09
N GLY A 16 -8.47 22.95 -7.28
CA GLY A 16 -7.26 23.44 -7.92
C GLY A 16 -6.52 24.49 -7.09
N ARG A 17 -7.23 25.47 -6.51
CA ARG A 17 -6.63 26.47 -5.61
C ARG A 17 -6.01 25.85 -4.36
N LEU A 18 -6.67 24.86 -3.76
CA LEU A 18 -6.20 24.22 -2.53
C LEU A 18 -5.04 23.25 -2.77
N THR A 19 -5.00 22.58 -3.92
CA THR A 19 -3.98 21.55 -4.23
C THR A 19 -2.83 22.08 -5.09
N GLY A 20 -2.98 23.25 -5.71
CA GLY A 20 -2.02 23.81 -6.68
C GLY A 20 -2.07 23.14 -8.06
N ILE A 21 -3.04 22.26 -8.31
CA ILE A 21 -3.14 21.49 -9.54
C ILE A 21 -4.06 22.19 -10.53
N THR A 22 -3.53 22.45 -11.73
CA THR A 22 -4.25 23.11 -12.83
C THR A 22 -4.98 22.12 -13.73
N GLU A 23 -4.51 20.87 -13.79
CA GLU A 23 -5.06 19.84 -14.66
C GLU A 23 -6.34 19.23 -14.06
N LYS A 24 -7.49 19.46 -14.71
CA LYS A 24 -8.81 18.95 -14.27
C LYS A 24 -8.86 17.43 -14.13
N THR A 25 -8.28 16.69 -15.08
CA THR A 25 -8.27 15.22 -15.06
C THR A 25 -7.50 14.67 -13.86
N LYS A 26 -6.37 15.30 -13.52
CA LYS A 26 -5.54 14.94 -12.37
C LYS A 26 -6.26 15.21 -11.06
N LEU A 27 -6.95 16.34 -10.94
CA LEU A 27 -7.80 16.64 -9.78
C LEU A 27 -8.88 15.57 -9.56
N VAL A 28 -9.55 15.14 -10.64
CA VAL A 28 -10.59 14.10 -10.54
C VAL A 28 -10.01 12.75 -10.13
N HIS A 29 -8.87 12.33 -10.70
CA HIS A 29 -8.21 11.09 -10.29
C HIS A 29 -7.80 11.11 -8.81
N MET A 30 -7.17 12.20 -8.38
CA MET A 30 -6.80 12.35 -6.97
C MET A 30 -8.01 12.36 -6.04
N GLY A 31 -9.13 12.95 -6.45
CA GLY A 31 -10.37 12.91 -5.69
C GLY A 31 -10.88 11.48 -5.49
N LEU A 32 -10.86 10.67 -6.56
CA LEU A 32 -11.25 9.26 -6.50
C LEU A 32 -10.29 8.44 -5.62
N GLU A 33 -8.98 8.61 -5.79
CA GLU A 33 -7.96 7.95 -4.97
C GLU A 33 -8.10 8.30 -3.49
N ALA A 34 -8.38 9.57 -3.17
CA ALA A 34 -8.61 10.02 -1.80
C ALA A 34 -9.87 9.38 -1.19
N LEU A 35 -10.96 9.25 -1.95
CA LEU A 35 -12.18 8.57 -1.50
C LEU A 35 -11.93 7.07 -1.25
N ILE A 36 -11.22 6.40 -2.16
CA ILE A 36 -10.85 4.99 -2.00
C ILE A 36 -9.99 4.80 -0.75
N THR A 37 -9.00 5.68 -0.56
CA THR A 37 -8.11 5.63 0.59
C THR A 37 -8.90 5.78 1.89
N ARG A 38 -9.77 6.79 1.97
CA ARG A 38 -10.61 7.05 3.15
C ARG A 38 -11.48 5.84 3.53
N GLU A 39 -12.19 5.25 2.56
CA GLU A 39 -13.05 4.09 2.82
C GLU A 39 -12.24 2.81 3.14
N SER A 40 -11.10 2.64 2.47
CA SER A 40 -10.17 1.54 2.78
C SER A 40 -9.65 1.64 4.21
N SER A 41 -9.22 2.82 4.64
CA SER A 41 -8.80 3.06 6.03
C SER A 41 -9.93 2.76 7.02
N ARG A 42 -11.17 3.17 6.71
CA ARG A 42 -12.34 2.89 7.55
C ARG A 42 -12.59 1.39 7.70
N ARG A 43 -12.54 0.64 6.60
CA ARG A 43 -12.72 -0.82 6.60
C ARG A 43 -11.58 -1.51 7.35
N LEU A 44 -10.33 -1.10 7.12
CA LEU A 44 -9.17 -1.65 7.82
C LEU A 44 -9.22 -1.36 9.32
N ALA A 45 -9.65 -0.18 9.74
CA ALA A 45 -9.84 0.14 11.15
C ALA A 45 -10.89 -0.78 11.80
N ALA A 46 -11.98 -1.09 11.08
CA ALA A 46 -12.98 -2.06 11.55
C ALA A 46 -12.40 -3.49 11.66
N LEU A 47 -11.45 -3.87 10.80
CA LEU A 47 -10.75 -5.16 10.86
C LEU A 47 -9.67 -5.19 11.96
N GLY A 48 -8.98 -4.09 12.25
CA GLY A 48 -7.96 -4.04 13.30
C GLY A 48 -8.51 -4.32 14.71
N GLY A 49 -9.83 -4.18 14.89
CA GLY A 49 -10.55 -4.58 16.11
C GLY A 49 -11.30 -5.91 15.99
N SER A 50 -11.22 -6.64 14.87
CA SER A 50 -11.92 -7.92 14.71
C SER A 50 -11.21 -9.08 15.41
N MET A 51 -9.91 -8.95 15.68
CA MET A 51 -9.13 -9.93 16.45
C MET A 51 -8.35 -9.24 17.60
N PRO A 52 -9.05 -8.71 18.63
CA PRO A 52 -8.42 -7.99 19.74
C PRO A 52 -7.52 -8.87 20.61
N GLU A 53 -7.75 -10.19 20.61
CA GLU A 53 -6.95 -11.18 21.35
C GLU A 53 -5.87 -11.83 20.48
N LEU A 54 -5.64 -11.34 19.25
CA LEU A 54 -4.61 -11.89 18.37
C LEU A 54 -3.22 -11.67 18.96
N SER A 55 -2.59 -12.75 19.42
CA SER A 55 -1.17 -12.75 19.74
C SER A 55 -0.36 -12.82 18.44
N VAL A 56 0.45 -11.80 18.18
CA VAL A 56 1.36 -11.79 17.01
C VAL A 56 2.33 -12.97 17.13
N PRO A 57 2.42 -13.87 16.12
CA PRO A 57 3.36 -14.98 16.18
C PRO A 57 4.82 -14.45 16.18
N PRO A 58 5.76 -15.16 16.84
CA PRO A 58 7.16 -14.75 16.84
C PRO A 58 7.67 -14.60 15.41
N ARG A 59 8.31 -13.45 15.12
CA ARG A 59 8.98 -13.27 13.82
C ARG A 59 10.19 -14.19 13.77
N THR A 60 10.16 -15.20 12.91
CA THR A 60 11.35 -16.00 12.60
C THR A 60 12.40 -15.07 12.03
N ARG A 61 13.45 -14.80 12.81
CA ARG A 61 14.65 -14.15 12.32
C ARG A 61 15.55 -15.26 11.78
N PRO A 62 16.14 -15.13 10.58
CA PRO A 62 17.24 -16.00 10.22
C PRO A 62 18.33 -15.79 11.27
N THR A 63 18.61 -16.83 12.05
CA THR A 63 19.81 -16.86 12.89
C THR A 63 21.00 -16.84 11.93
N GLU A 64 22.01 -16.01 12.18
CA GLU A 64 23.30 -16.05 11.47
C GLU A 64 24.08 -17.37 11.66
N GLU A 65 23.45 -18.39 12.25
CA GLU A 65 23.93 -19.75 12.12
C GLU A 65 23.91 -20.08 10.64
N ARG A 66 25.10 -20.07 10.03
CA ARG A 66 25.41 -20.64 8.72
C ARG A 66 24.41 -21.75 8.50
N LEU A 67 23.50 -21.53 7.56
CA LEU A 67 22.57 -22.56 7.13
C LEU A 67 23.44 -23.79 6.82
N ASP A 68 23.40 -24.82 7.66
CA ASP A 68 23.96 -26.11 7.30
C ASP A 68 22.99 -26.69 6.27
N LEU A 69 23.17 -26.21 5.03
CA LEU A 69 22.38 -26.51 3.84
C LEU A 69 22.49 -28.00 3.42
N ALA A 70 23.15 -28.83 4.22
CA ALA A 70 23.43 -30.23 3.93
C ALA A 70 22.17 -31.13 3.93
N HIS A 71 21.04 -30.66 4.46
CA HIS A 71 19.82 -31.46 4.60
C HIS A 71 18.65 -30.99 3.72
N LEU A 72 18.79 -29.87 3.01
CA LEU A 72 17.74 -29.37 2.13
C LEU A 72 17.85 -30.06 0.77
N THR A 73 16.86 -30.88 0.44
CA THR A 73 16.68 -31.50 -0.89
C THR A 73 16.32 -30.50 -1.99
N PHE A 74 16.15 -29.22 -1.65
CA PHE A 74 15.97 -28.14 -2.60
C PHE A 74 17.31 -27.46 -2.90
N LYS A 75 17.60 -27.25 -4.19
CA LYS A 75 18.79 -26.53 -4.64
C LYS A 75 18.73 -25.09 -4.10
N ALA A 76 19.49 -24.82 -3.05
CA ALA A 76 19.68 -23.46 -2.56
C ALA A 76 20.33 -22.63 -3.67
N ALA A 77 19.88 -21.38 -3.86
CA ALA A 77 20.59 -20.44 -4.71
C ALA A 77 22.00 -20.24 -4.14
N GLU A 78 23.02 -20.32 -4.99
CA GLU A 78 24.42 -20.26 -4.57
C GLU A 78 24.80 -18.93 -3.90
N ASP A 79 24.10 -17.84 -4.26
CA ASP A 79 24.21 -16.50 -3.66
C ASP A 79 22.82 -15.90 -3.40
N PRO A 80 22.16 -16.22 -2.27
CA PRO A 80 20.92 -15.57 -1.91
C PRO A 80 21.23 -14.13 -1.47
N LYS A 81 20.88 -13.15 -2.31
CA LYS A 81 20.97 -11.75 -1.89
C LYS A 81 20.16 -11.55 -0.61
N PRO A 82 20.74 -10.95 0.45
CA PRO A 82 19.97 -10.62 1.65
C PRO A 82 18.82 -9.70 1.26
N TYR A 83 17.60 -10.07 1.65
CA TYR A 83 16.44 -9.20 1.49
C TYR A 83 16.66 -7.92 2.30
N GLY A 84 16.70 -6.77 1.61
CA GLY A 84 16.72 -5.45 2.25
C GLY A 84 18.09 -4.79 2.47
N THR A 85 19.13 -5.14 1.70
CA THR A 85 20.33 -4.28 1.65
C THR A 85 20.07 -3.00 0.86
N ARG A 86 20.29 -1.85 1.51
CA ARG A 86 20.63 -0.59 0.82
C ARG A 86 22.11 -0.60 0.44
#